data_AF-A0A084B0H9-F1
#
_entry.id   AF-A0A084B0H9-F1
#
_cell.length_a   1.000
_cell.length_b   1.000
_cell.length_c   1.000
_cell.angle_alpha   90.00
_cell.angle_beta   90.00
_cell.angle_gamma   90.00
#
_symmetry.space_group_name_H-M   'P 1'
#
loop_
_entity.id
_entity.type
_entity.pdbx_description
1 polymer ?
#
loop_
_entity_poly.entity_id
_entity_poly.type
_entity_poly.pdbx_seq_one_letter_code
_entity_poly.pdbx_strand_id
1 'polypeptide(L)'
;MPTHKLPTATWWLSSLCVRCRLRAQRVTATNVVPTAQLSGRFTPATTVAFQQPQRFLSSTRQLWSASQSTPSPSPETSPPPTRPRIHYDFFPESLPDGPPPAGHFPIDVRALRREFLKLQARAHPDMHPPETKAAAEGTSALINEAYRTLANPLLRAQYLLSLRGVDVATDETLKIEEPALLMDVLEAREDIEAAESEADLQETRAINDERIATSEAELERAFRNDDVEAAKREAVRLRYWVNIKESLDNWERGKPIVLEH
;
A
#
# COMPACT_ATOMS: atom_id res chain seq x y z
N MET A 1 -49.51 19.53 13.26
CA MET A 1 -49.50 18.64 12.07
C MET A 1 -49.63 19.51 10.82
N PRO A 2 -48.93 19.26 9.69
CA PRO A 2 -47.85 18.30 9.39
C PRO A 2 -46.49 19.02 9.12
N THR A 3 -45.38 18.63 9.76
CA THR A 3 -44.32 17.70 9.29
C THR A 3 -43.63 18.07 7.97
N HIS A 4 -42.55 18.84 8.05
CA HIS A 4 -41.49 18.87 7.03
C HIS A 4 -40.49 17.74 7.29
N LYS A 5 -40.41 16.77 6.38
CA LYS A 5 -39.35 15.76 6.34
C LYS A 5 -38.21 16.28 5.46
N LEU A 6 -37.00 16.31 6.02
CA LEU A 6 -35.75 16.49 5.28
C LEU A 6 -35.30 15.14 4.68
N PRO A 7 -34.59 15.14 3.53
CA PRO A 7 -34.27 13.92 2.79
C PRO A 7 -33.12 13.13 3.44
N THR A 8 -33.27 11.82 3.38
CA THR A 8 -32.33 10.78 3.82
C THR A 8 -31.07 10.77 2.97
N ALA A 9 -29.90 10.85 3.61
CA ALA A 9 -28.60 10.67 2.99
C ALA A 9 -28.29 9.18 2.82
N THR A 10 -28.58 8.65 1.62
CA THR A 10 -28.23 7.28 1.22
C THR A 10 -27.69 7.28 -0.21
N TRP A 11 -26.44 7.70 -0.42
CA TRP A 11 -25.77 7.54 -1.73
C TRP A 11 -24.25 7.36 -1.57
N TRP A 12 -23.84 6.21 -1.04
CA TRP A 12 -22.50 5.66 -1.29
C TRP A 12 -22.68 4.28 -1.93
N LEU A 13 -21.89 4.00 -2.97
CA LEU A 13 -21.87 2.78 -3.83
C LEU A 13 -22.69 2.87 -5.12
N SER A 14 -22.27 3.70 -6.07
CA SER A 14 -22.65 3.52 -7.49
C SER A 14 -21.54 3.99 -8.43
N SER A 15 -20.67 3.05 -8.81
CA SER A 15 -19.74 3.03 -9.97
C SER A 15 -18.41 2.33 -9.63
N LEU A 16 -18.50 1.12 -9.08
CA LEU A 16 -17.42 0.14 -9.13
C LEU A 16 -18.01 -1.15 -9.69
N CYS A 17 -17.39 -1.69 -10.74
CA CYS A 17 -17.82 -2.91 -11.42
C CYS A 17 -17.88 -4.09 -10.43
N VAL A 18 -18.97 -4.85 -10.46
CA VAL A 18 -19.27 -6.00 -9.58
C VAL A 18 -18.13 -7.04 -9.58
N ARG A 19 -17.36 -7.13 -10.67
CA ARG A 19 -16.24 -8.06 -10.83
C ARG A 19 -14.97 -7.67 -10.05
N CYS A 20 -14.78 -6.39 -9.72
CA CYS A 20 -13.64 -5.94 -8.90
C CYS A 20 -13.87 -6.14 -7.39
N ARG A 21 -15.12 -6.12 -6.92
CA ARG A 21 -15.43 -6.42 -5.50
C ARG A 21 -15.16 -7.87 -5.10
N LEU A 22 -15.31 -8.80 -6.04
CA LEU A 22 -15.21 -10.25 -5.77
C LEU A 22 -13.77 -10.82 -5.81
N ARG A 23 -12.78 -10.06 -6.31
CA ARG A 23 -11.36 -10.46 -6.28
C ARG A 23 -10.61 -9.94 -5.05
N ALA A 24 -11.12 -8.91 -4.38
CA ALA A 24 -10.53 -8.36 -3.15
C ALA A 24 -10.97 -9.11 -1.87
N GLN A 25 -11.90 -10.06 -1.95
CA GLN A 25 -12.47 -10.78 -0.79
C GLN A 25 -12.05 -12.28 -0.72
N ARG A 26 -10.99 -12.68 -1.42
CA ARG A 26 -10.44 -14.06 -1.38
C ARG A 26 -8.98 -14.08 -0.92
N VAL A 27 -8.69 -13.50 0.24
CA VAL A 27 -7.53 -13.90 1.06
C VAL A 27 -7.91 -13.76 2.53
N THR A 28 -8.81 -14.61 3.04
CA THR A 28 -8.85 -14.97 4.47
C THR A 28 -9.52 -16.33 4.64
N ALA A 29 -8.74 -17.24 5.26
CA ALA A 29 -9.14 -18.45 6.00
C ALA A 29 -9.65 -19.65 5.15
N THR A 30 -9.26 -20.91 5.35
CA THR A 30 -8.76 -21.65 6.52
C THR A 30 -8.02 -22.94 6.08
N ASN A 31 -7.11 -23.49 6.90
CA ASN A 31 -7.35 -24.73 7.66
C ASN A 31 -6.12 -25.29 8.40
N VAL A 32 -6.27 -25.37 9.72
CA VAL A 32 -6.06 -26.53 10.63
C VAL A 32 -5.02 -27.58 10.22
N VAL A 33 -3.98 -27.71 11.05
CA VAL A 33 -3.00 -28.80 11.06
C VAL A 33 -3.38 -29.80 12.17
N PRO A 34 -3.40 -31.13 11.91
CA PRO A 34 -3.35 -32.13 12.96
C PRO A 34 -1.92 -32.65 13.17
N THR A 35 -1.55 -32.73 14.45
CA THR A 35 -0.39 -33.43 15.02
C THR A 35 -0.42 -34.93 14.73
N ALA A 36 0.71 -35.49 14.31
CA ALA A 36 1.09 -36.88 14.62
C ALA A 36 2.61 -37.04 14.60
N GLN A 37 3.14 -37.58 15.71
CA GLN A 37 4.51 -38.06 15.87
C GLN A 37 4.75 -39.29 14.99
N LEU A 38 6.00 -39.53 14.58
CA LEU A 38 6.73 -40.77 14.87
C LEU A 38 8.14 -40.77 14.25
N SER A 39 9.08 -41.14 15.12
CA SER A 39 10.45 -41.62 14.94
C SER A 39 10.83 -42.36 13.64
N GLY A 40 12.02 -42.08 13.13
CA GLY A 40 12.73 -42.90 12.13
C GLY A 40 14.23 -42.62 12.11
N ARG A 41 15.06 -43.67 12.11
CA ARG A 41 16.51 -43.66 12.42
C ARG A 41 17.39 -43.51 11.18
N PHE A 42 18.49 -42.77 11.36
CA PHE A 42 19.91 -43.04 11.00
C PHE A 42 20.35 -44.13 9.97
N THR A 43 21.27 -43.70 9.09
CA THR A 43 22.42 -44.38 8.39
C THR A 43 22.20 -45.17 7.07
N PRO A 44 23.26 -45.54 6.28
CA PRO A 44 23.91 -44.66 5.29
C PRO A 44 24.27 -45.35 3.93
N ALA A 45 24.84 -44.55 3.01
CA ALA A 45 25.84 -44.85 1.97
C ALA A 45 25.77 -46.14 1.11
N THR A 46 25.83 -46.00 -0.22
CA THR A 46 26.70 -46.83 -1.07
C THR A 46 27.07 -46.11 -2.38
N THR A 47 28.37 -46.04 -2.63
CA THR A 47 29.09 -45.61 -3.83
C THR A 47 28.96 -46.63 -4.96
N VAL A 48 28.74 -46.22 -6.22
CA VAL A 48 29.29 -46.92 -7.40
C VAL A 48 29.57 -45.92 -8.53
N ALA A 49 30.84 -45.83 -8.92
CA ALA A 49 31.30 -45.27 -10.18
C ALA A 49 31.22 -46.33 -11.28
N PHE A 50 30.99 -45.95 -12.55
CA PHE A 50 31.53 -46.59 -13.77
C PHE A 50 30.97 -45.84 -15.01
N GLN A 51 31.79 -45.07 -15.73
CA GLN A 51 32.60 -45.43 -16.91
C GLN A 51 31.83 -45.33 -18.24
N GLN A 52 32.35 -44.46 -19.13
CA GLN A 52 31.95 -44.30 -20.53
C GLN A 52 32.21 -45.58 -21.36
N PRO A 53 31.67 -45.65 -22.58
CA PRO A 53 32.62 -45.54 -23.70
C PRO A 53 32.13 -44.72 -24.91
N GLN A 54 33.15 -44.18 -25.58
CA GLN A 54 33.20 -43.53 -26.88
C GLN A 54 32.94 -44.50 -28.05
N ARG A 55 32.28 -44.02 -29.13
CA ARG A 55 32.59 -44.29 -30.56
C ARG A 55 32.03 -43.10 -31.39
N PHE A 56 32.81 -42.27 -32.10
CA PHE A 56 33.47 -42.46 -33.41
C PHE A 56 32.47 -42.90 -34.51
N LEU A 57 32.37 -42.35 -35.74
CA LEU A 57 33.26 -41.59 -36.61
C LEU A 57 32.45 -41.02 -37.81
N SER A 58 32.92 -39.88 -38.35
CA SER A 58 32.96 -39.52 -39.79
C SER A 58 31.61 -39.26 -40.51
N SER A 59 31.49 -38.39 -41.52
CA SER A 59 32.48 -37.89 -42.48
C SER A 59 31.92 -36.70 -43.29
N THR A 60 32.83 -35.79 -43.67
CA THR A 60 32.89 -34.99 -44.94
C THR A 60 31.71 -34.08 -45.36
N ARG A 61 31.85 -32.89 -45.98
CA ARG A 61 32.97 -32.10 -46.52
C ARG A 61 32.47 -30.67 -46.83
N GLN A 62 33.32 -29.68 -46.55
CA GLN A 62 33.69 -28.49 -47.36
C GLN A 62 32.62 -27.63 -48.06
N LEU A 63 32.42 -26.38 -47.60
CA LEU A 63 32.96 -25.10 -48.15
C LEU A 63 32.23 -24.57 -49.41
N TRP A 64 31.49 -23.47 -49.21
CA TRP A 64 31.36 -22.39 -50.20
C TRP A 64 31.17 -21.05 -49.48
N SER A 65 31.97 -20.07 -49.91
CA SER A 65 32.01 -18.69 -49.49
C SER A 65 30.95 -17.87 -50.22
N ALA A 66 30.12 -17.13 -49.49
CA ALA A 66 29.38 -16.00 -50.06
C ALA A 66 29.38 -14.85 -49.05
N SER A 67 30.28 -13.90 -49.28
CA SER A 67 30.23 -12.56 -48.70
C SER A 67 28.92 -11.90 -49.10
N GLN A 68 28.05 -11.64 -48.12
CA GLN A 68 26.97 -10.67 -48.26
C GLN A 68 27.11 -9.68 -47.13
N SER A 69 27.54 -8.47 -47.51
CA SER A 69 27.56 -7.29 -46.68
C SER A 69 26.13 -6.93 -46.29
N THR A 70 25.73 -7.29 -45.07
CA THR A 70 24.54 -6.75 -44.43
C THR A 70 24.86 -5.35 -43.90
N PRO A 71 24.02 -4.33 -44.15
CA PRO A 71 24.19 -3.02 -43.54
C PRO A 71 23.96 -3.12 -42.03
N SER A 72 24.77 -2.35 -41.30
CA SER A 72 24.81 -2.26 -39.84
C SER A 72 23.42 -2.09 -39.22
N PRO A 73 23.09 -2.80 -38.14
CA PRO A 73 21.98 -2.39 -37.28
C PRO A 73 22.40 -1.10 -36.58
N SER A 74 21.59 -0.05 -36.75
CA SER A 74 21.60 1.14 -35.91
C SER A 74 21.68 0.76 -34.43
N PRO A 75 22.27 1.58 -33.56
CA PRO A 75 22.38 1.24 -32.15
C PRO A 75 20.97 1.15 -31.58
N GLU A 76 20.52 -0.07 -31.29
CA GLU A 76 19.44 -0.29 -30.35
C GLU A 76 19.88 0.37 -29.05
N THR A 77 19.36 1.58 -28.86
CA THR A 77 19.42 2.29 -27.59
C THR A 77 18.71 1.37 -26.62
N SER A 78 19.49 0.57 -25.90
CA SER A 78 18.99 -0.22 -24.77
C SER A 78 18.19 0.76 -23.91
N PRO A 79 16.92 0.46 -23.58
CA PRO A 79 16.13 1.37 -22.75
C PRO A 79 16.94 1.63 -21.48
N PRO A 80 17.09 2.91 -21.06
CA PRO A 80 17.84 3.23 -19.87
C PRO A 80 17.27 2.43 -18.69
N PRO A 81 18.09 1.99 -17.72
CA PRO A 81 17.60 1.27 -16.55
C PRO A 81 16.53 2.12 -15.87
N THR A 82 15.27 1.72 -16.04
CA THR A 82 14.14 2.44 -15.47
C THR A 82 14.16 2.19 -13.98
N ARG A 83 14.40 3.24 -13.19
CA ARG A 83 14.21 3.17 -11.74
C ARG A 83 12.81 2.61 -11.44
N PRO A 84 12.64 1.78 -10.39
CA PRO A 84 11.33 1.31 -10.00
C PRO A 84 10.39 2.50 -9.80
N ARG A 85 9.18 2.42 -10.36
CA ARG A 85 8.18 3.47 -10.17
C ARG A 85 7.76 3.52 -8.70
N ILE A 86 7.68 4.72 -8.15
CA ILE A 86 7.18 4.98 -6.81
C ILE A 86 5.72 5.44 -6.86
N HIS A 87 5.01 5.41 -5.75
CA HIS A 87 3.59 5.80 -5.69
C HIS A 87 3.34 7.23 -6.19
N TYR A 88 4.29 8.16 -5.95
CA TYR A 88 4.19 9.54 -6.40
C TYR A 88 4.23 9.66 -7.94
N ASP A 89 4.92 8.75 -8.64
CA ASP A 89 5.03 8.80 -10.11
C ASP A 89 3.66 8.58 -10.82
N PHE A 90 2.66 8.07 -10.11
CA PHE A 90 1.32 7.86 -10.67
C PHE A 90 0.46 9.13 -10.69
N PHE A 91 0.81 10.16 -9.94
CA PHE A 91 -0.06 11.33 -9.71
C PHE A 91 0.62 12.67 -10.09
N PRO A 92 1.10 12.85 -11.33
CA PRO A 92 1.81 14.07 -11.72
C PRO A 92 0.93 15.33 -11.76
N GLU A 93 -0.40 15.23 -11.91
CA GLU A 93 -1.26 16.42 -11.90
C GLU A 93 -1.44 16.98 -10.48
N SER A 94 -1.56 16.11 -9.47
CA SER A 94 -1.78 16.50 -8.08
C SER A 94 -0.50 16.60 -7.24
N LEU A 95 0.56 15.89 -7.62
CA LEU A 95 1.84 15.83 -6.92
C LEU A 95 3.03 16.09 -7.88
N PRO A 96 3.11 17.29 -8.51
CA PRO A 96 4.12 17.58 -9.52
C PRO A 96 5.56 17.54 -9.00
N ASP A 97 5.76 17.90 -7.73
CA ASP A 97 7.09 17.96 -7.09
C ASP A 97 7.53 16.61 -6.51
N GLY A 98 6.67 15.59 -6.54
CA GLY A 98 6.96 14.25 -6.03
C GLY A 98 7.01 14.17 -4.50
N PRO A 99 7.79 13.25 -3.91
CA PRO A 99 7.88 13.08 -2.46
C PRO A 99 8.74 14.17 -1.79
N PRO A 100 8.59 14.38 -0.47
CA PRO A 100 9.53 15.16 0.33
C PRO A 100 10.98 14.64 0.22
N PRO A 101 11.99 15.54 0.16
CA PRO A 101 11.92 16.97 0.53
C PRO A 101 11.57 17.94 -0.61
N ALA A 102 11.47 17.47 -1.85
CA ALA A 102 11.15 18.34 -2.99
C ALA A 102 9.66 18.74 -2.97
N GLY A 103 8.78 17.77 -2.77
CA GLY A 103 7.36 18.00 -2.51
C GLY A 103 7.04 18.13 -1.03
N HIS A 104 5.74 18.17 -0.74
CA HIS A 104 5.18 18.27 0.61
C HIS A 104 4.66 16.92 1.09
N PHE A 105 4.75 16.69 2.40
CA PHE A 105 4.18 15.57 3.11
C PHE A 105 2.65 15.70 3.20
N PRO A 106 2.05 16.82 3.67
CA PRO A 106 0.61 17.03 3.56
C PRO A 106 0.25 17.19 2.08
N ILE A 107 -0.76 16.46 1.63
CA ILE A 107 -1.24 16.52 0.25
C ILE A 107 -2.72 16.87 0.20
N ASP A 108 -3.16 17.53 -0.88
CA ASP A 108 -4.59 17.72 -1.14
C ASP A 108 -5.22 16.39 -1.60
N VAL A 109 -5.80 15.66 -0.63
CA VAL A 109 -6.49 14.39 -0.87
C VAL A 109 -7.66 14.54 -1.84
N ARG A 110 -8.29 15.72 -1.94
CA ARG A 110 -9.36 15.97 -2.92
C ARG A 110 -8.78 16.07 -4.32
N ALA A 111 -7.65 16.73 -4.52
CA ALA A 111 -6.93 16.76 -5.79
C ALA A 111 -6.47 15.36 -6.20
N LEU A 112 -5.84 14.64 -5.28
CA LEU A 112 -5.39 13.26 -5.48
C LEU A 112 -6.55 12.36 -5.92
N ARG A 113 -7.71 12.46 -5.25
CA ARG A 113 -8.91 11.66 -5.59
C ARG A 113 -9.45 11.99 -6.99
N ARG A 114 -9.43 13.26 -7.40
CA ARG A 114 -9.87 13.65 -8.76
C ARG A 114 -8.98 13.01 -9.82
N GLU A 115 -7.66 13.07 -9.64
CA GLU A 115 -6.71 12.46 -10.56
C GLU A 115 -6.83 10.93 -10.57
N PHE A 116 -6.93 10.31 -9.40
CA PHE A 116 -7.17 8.88 -9.24
C PHE A 116 -8.37 8.39 -10.08
N LEU A 117 -9.51 9.08 -10.00
CA LEU A 117 -10.70 8.70 -10.78
C LEU A 117 -10.47 8.81 -12.30
N LYS A 118 -9.73 9.82 -12.77
CA LYS A 118 -9.36 9.95 -14.19
C LYS A 118 -8.45 8.80 -14.63
N LEU A 119 -7.46 8.45 -13.82
CA LEU A 119 -6.50 7.38 -14.11
C LEU A 119 -7.19 6.01 -14.12
N GLN A 120 -8.05 5.74 -13.13
CA GLN A 120 -8.86 4.52 -13.08
C GLN A 120 -9.76 4.38 -14.31
N ALA A 121 -10.42 5.45 -14.74
CA ALA A 121 -11.26 5.42 -15.93
C ALA A 121 -10.45 4.98 -17.18
N ARG A 122 -9.21 5.46 -17.34
CA ARG A 122 -8.33 5.10 -18.48
C ARG A 122 -7.75 3.68 -18.37
N ALA A 123 -7.50 3.21 -17.14
CA ALA A 123 -6.94 1.90 -16.86
C ALA A 123 -8.00 0.79 -16.77
N HIS A 124 -9.29 1.11 -16.89
CA HIS A 124 -10.36 0.14 -16.70
C HIS A 124 -10.29 -0.98 -17.75
N PRO A 125 -10.26 -2.27 -17.35
CA PRO A 125 -9.94 -3.39 -18.24
C PRO A 125 -11.01 -3.67 -19.31
N ASP A 126 -12.19 -3.07 -19.20
CA ASP A 126 -13.22 -3.13 -20.25
C ASP A 126 -13.02 -2.10 -21.39
N MET A 127 -12.09 -1.17 -21.22
CA MET A 127 -11.65 -0.26 -22.29
C MET A 127 -10.51 -0.84 -23.13
N HIS A 128 -10.00 -2.03 -22.76
CA HIS A 128 -8.83 -2.64 -23.37
C HIS A 128 -9.21 -3.96 -24.06
N PRO A 129 -8.66 -4.24 -25.25
CA PRO A 129 -8.78 -5.54 -25.90
C PRO A 129 -8.32 -6.70 -25.00
N PRO A 130 -8.82 -7.93 -25.23
CA PRO A 130 -8.50 -9.11 -24.42
C PRO A 130 -6.99 -9.33 -24.20
N GLU A 131 -6.17 -9.09 -25.23
CA GLU A 131 -4.71 -9.23 -25.23
C GLU A 131 -4.00 -8.27 -24.26
N THR A 132 -4.56 -7.07 -24.04
CA THR A 132 -4.01 -6.04 -23.14
C THR A 132 -4.72 -5.98 -21.79
N LYS A 133 -5.78 -6.78 -21.61
CA LYS A 133 -6.64 -6.74 -20.42
C LYS A 133 -5.88 -7.01 -19.12
N ALA A 134 -4.96 -7.98 -19.11
CA ALA A 134 -4.15 -8.29 -17.94
C ALA A 134 -3.19 -7.14 -17.56
N ALA A 135 -2.62 -6.44 -18.55
CA ALA A 135 -1.78 -5.27 -18.31
C ALA A 135 -2.59 -4.09 -17.76
N ALA A 136 -3.82 -3.90 -18.25
CA ALA A 136 -4.76 -2.90 -17.72
C ALA A 136 -5.16 -3.22 -16.27
N GLU A 137 -5.46 -4.48 -15.95
CA GLU A 137 -5.72 -4.93 -14.58
C GLU A 137 -4.53 -4.64 -13.65
N GLY A 138 -3.31 -4.98 -14.07
CA GLY A 138 -2.09 -4.70 -13.29
C GLY A 138 -1.87 -3.20 -13.07
N THR A 139 -2.08 -2.38 -14.09
CA THR A 139 -1.97 -0.92 -13.99
C THR A 139 -3.01 -0.34 -13.02
N SER A 140 -4.25 -0.81 -13.10
CA SER A 140 -5.34 -0.40 -12.20
C SER A 140 -5.03 -0.76 -10.74
N ALA A 141 -4.45 -1.94 -10.49
CA ALA A 141 -4.02 -2.36 -9.16
C ALA A 141 -2.94 -1.44 -8.57
N LEU A 142 -1.91 -1.10 -9.35
CA LEU A 142 -0.85 -0.18 -8.93
C LEU A 142 -1.39 1.23 -8.61
N ILE A 143 -2.32 1.74 -9.43
CA ILE A 143 -2.97 3.05 -9.19
C ILE A 143 -3.77 3.02 -7.87
N ASN A 144 -4.49 1.92 -7.60
CA ASN A 144 -5.24 1.76 -6.36
C ASN A 144 -4.33 1.72 -5.13
N GLU A 145 -3.24 0.97 -5.20
CA GLU A 145 -2.26 0.87 -4.11
C GLU A 145 -1.61 2.22 -3.83
N ALA A 146 -1.18 2.93 -4.88
CA ALA A 146 -0.60 4.25 -4.76
C ALA A 146 -1.61 5.24 -4.16
N TYR A 147 -2.86 5.27 -4.64
CA TYR A 147 -3.89 6.13 -4.06
C TYR A 147 -4.17 5.81 -2.59
N ARG A 148 -4.36 4.53 -2.23
CA ARG A 148 -4.63 4.10 -0.85
C ARG A 148 -3.50 4.55 0.08
N THR A 149 -2.26 4.33 -0.35
CA THR A 149 -1.06 4.65 0.43
C THR A 149 -0.90 6.15 0.59
N LEU A 150 -1.04 6.92 -0.49
CA LEU A 150 -0.85 8.36 -0.43
C LEU A 150 -2.03 9.08 0.25
N ALA A 151 -3.28 8.60 0.13
CA ALA A 151 -4.43 9.27 0.71
C ALA A 151 -4.46 9.19 2.25
N ASN A 152 -3.98 8.10 2.85
CA ASN A 152 -3.92 7.95 4.31
C ASN A 152 -2.56 8.49 4.83
N PRO A 153 -2.55 9.46 5.77
CA PRO A 153 -1.31 10.10 6.21
C PRO A 153 -0.35 9.14 6.92
N LEU A 154 -0.86 8.15 7.67
CA LEU A 154 -0.04 7.13 8.32
C LEU A 154 0.64 6.22 7.28
N LEU A 155 -0.13 5.70 6.31
CA LEU A 155 0.43 4.88 5.24
C LEU A 155 1.44 5.66 4.40
N ARG A 156 1.18 6.95 4.16
CA ARG A 156 2.10 7.86 3.47
C ARG A 156 3.42 8.00 4.23
N ALA A 157 3.36 8.21 5.55
CA ALA A 157 4.54 8.32 6.41
C ALA A 157 5.36 7.03 6.41
N GLN A 158 4.69 5.88 6.61
CA GLN A 158 5.32 4.55 6.56
C GLN A 158 5.98 4.28 5.21
N TYR A 159 5.31 4.65 4.11
CA TYR A 159 5.85 4.52 2.77
C TYR A 159 7.09 5.39 2.54
N LEU A 160 7.06 6.66 2.96
CA LEU A 160 8.22 7.54 2.83
C LEU A 160 9.41 7.11 3.69
N LEU A 161 9.16 6.49 4.84
CA LEU A 161 10.17 5.89 5.70
C LEU A 161 10.73 4.59 5.09
N SER A 162 9.90 3.76 4.45
CA SER A 162 10.36 2.53 3.80
C SER A 162 11.24 2.82 2.59
N LEU A 163 10.98 3.91 1.86
CA LEU A 163 11.89 4.42 0.82
C LEU A 163 13.28 4.82 1.36
N ARG A 164 13.39 5.09 2.67
CA ARG A 164 14.64 5.37 3.40
C ARG A 164 15.19 4.15 4.14
N GLY A 165 14.60 2.97 3.92
CA GLY A 165 15.03 1.71 4.56
C GLY A 165 14.54 1.52 6.00
N VAL A 166 13.58 2.32 6.46
CA VAL A 166 12.98 2.20 7.80
C VAL A 166 11.58 1.61 7.69
N ASP A 167 11.38 0.45 8.30
CA ASP A 167 10.04 -0.17 8.40
C ASP A 167 9.43 0.12 9.77
N VAL A 168 8.41 0.97 9.78
CA VAL A 168 7.63 1.30 10.99
C VAL A 168 6.35 0.46 11.09
N ALA A 169 5.92 -0.16 9.98
CA ALA A 169 4.65 -0.88 9.94
C ALA A 169 4.73 -2.22 10.69
N THR A 170 5.89 -2.89 10.64
CA THR A 170 6.09 -4.22 11.23
C THR A 170 6.79 -4.21 12.60
N ASP A 171 7.29 -3.05 13.02
CA ASP A 171 8.08 -2.94 14.24
C ASP A 171 7.16 -2.76 15.47
N GLU A 172 6.70 -3.89 16.01
CA GLU A 172 5.86 -3.98 17.22
C GLU A 172 6.56 -3.42 18.48
N THR A 173 7.89 -3.26 18.43
CA THR A 173 8.67 -2.69 19.52
C THR A 173 8.57 -1.16 19.57
N LEU A 174 8.09 -0.53 18.50
CA LEU A 174 7.84 0.91 18.44
C LEU A 174 6.54 1.24 19.17
N LYS A 175 6.62 1.28 20.49
CA LYS A 175 5.65 1.96 21.34
C LYS A 175 6.26 3.27 21.80
N ILE A 176 5.47 4.33 21.76
CA ILE A 176 5.90 5.59 22.34
C ILE A 176 5.77 5.48 23.86
N GLU A 177 6.88 5.69 24.56
CA GLU A 177 6.95 5.82 26.02
C GLU A 177 6.71 7.27 26.46
N GLU A 178 5.73 7.95 25.85
CA GLU A 178 5.37 9.33 26.18
C GLU A 178 4.08 9.32 27.01
N PRO A 179 4.15 9.53 28.33
CA PRO A 179 2.98 9.42 29.21
C PRO A 179 1.86 10.38 28.81
N ALA A 180 2.20 11.57 28.31
CA ALA A 180 1.21 12.56 27.85
C ALA A 180 0.39 12.02 26.67
N LEU A 181 1.05 11.43 25.66
CA LEU A 181 0.38 10.82 24.52
C LEU A 181 -0.57 9.70 24.96
N LEU A 182 -0.12 8.83 25.86
CA LEU A 182 -0.94 7.72 26.34
C LEU A 182 -2.18 8.21 27.09
N MET A 183 -2.05 9.27 27.88
CA MET A 183 -3.16 9.89 28.58
C MET A 183 -4.19 10.48 27.60
N ASP A 184 -3.72 11.22 26.60
CA ASP A 184 -4.56 11.77 25.54
C ASP A 184 -5.31 10.69 24.74
N VAL A 185 -4.67 9.53 24.52
CA VAL A 185 -5.28 8.39 23.82
C VAL A 185 -6.32 7.69 24.69
N LEU A 186 -6.07 7.57 25.99
CA LEU A 186 -7.04 6.99 26.93
C LEU A 186 -8.26 7.88 27.09
N GLU A 187 -8.07 9.19 27.24
CA GLU A 187 -9.15 10.18 27.32
C GLU A 187 -10.04 10.11 26.06
N ALA A 188 -9.43 10.13 24.87
CA ALA A 188 -10.19 10.01 23.62
C ALA A 188 -10.95 8.67 23.52
N ARG A 189 -10.44 7.58 24.10
CA ARG A 189 -11.15 6.29 24.12
C ARG A 189 -12.32 6.32 25.10
N GLU A 190 -12.14 6.90 26.28
CA GLU A 190 -13.20 7.07 27.28
C GLU A 190 -14.37 7.90 26.71
N ASP A 191 -14.07 8.99 25.99
CA ASP A 191 -15.09 9.77 25.29
C ASP A 191 -15.91 8.93 24.30
N ILE A 192 -15.23 8.09 23.51
CA ILE A 192 -15.88 7.23 22.50
C ILE A 192 -16.76 6.17 23.17
N GLU A 193 -16.30 5.59 24.27
CA GLU A 193 -17.04 4.59 25.05
C GLU A 193 -18.25 5.19 25.79
N ALA A 194 -18.11 6.42 26.29
CA ALA A 194 -19.16 7.13 27.03
C ALA A 194 -20.22 7.79 26.13
N ALA A 195 -19.94 7.97 24.84
CA ALA A 195 -20.86 8.62 23.92
C ALA A 195 -22.19 7.87 23.78
N GLU A 196 -23.30 8.61 23.85
CA GLU A 196 -24.64 8.09 23.61
C GLU A 196 -25.17 8.50 22.23
N SER A 197 -24.53 9.49 21.60
CA SER A 197 -24.89 10.04 20.31
C SER A 197 -23.68 10.53 19.51
N GLU A 198 -23.85 10.64 18.20
CA GLU A 198 -22.85 11.23 17.30
C GLU A 198 -22.51 12.69 17.62
N ALA A 199 -23.41 13.39 18.32
CA ALA A 199 -23.20 14.77 18.74
C ALA A 199 -22.15 14.88 19.86
N ASP A 200 -22.07 13.87 20.74
CA ASP A 200 -21.14 13.83 21.87
C ASP A 200 -19.69 13.71 21.37
N LEU A 201 -19.49 13.10 20.19
CA LEU A 201 -18.19 12.86 19.58
C LEU A 201 -17.65 14.04 18.76
N GLN A 202 -18.43 15.12 18.56
CA GLN A 202 -18.01 16.21 17.68
C GLN A 202 -16.74 16.92 18.19
N GLU A 203 -16.63 17.10 19.51
CA GLU A 203 -15.46 17.71 20.14
C GLU A 203 -14.24 16.78 20.01
N THR A 204 -14.36 15.51 20.39
CA THR A 204 -13.29 14.51 20.27
C THR A 204 -12.82 14.36 18.82
N ARG A 205 -13.73 14.42 17.83
CA ARG A 205 -13.40 14.45 16.40
C ARG A 205 -12.55 15.67 16.04
N ALA A 206 -12.96 16.86 16.46
CA ALA A 206 -12.24 18.10 16.17
C ALA A 206 -10.83 18.11 16.79
N ILE A 207 -10.71 17.69 18.06
CA ILE A 207 -9.43 17.57 18.77
C ILE A 207 -8.52 16.57 18.05
N ASN A 208 -9.04 15.39 17.68
CA ASN A 208 -8.24 14.38 17.00
C ASN A 208 -7.82 14.82 15.59
N ASP A 209 -8.67 15.53 14.85
CA ASP A 209 -8.31 16.10 13.55
C ASP A 209 -7.20 17.16 13.67
N GLU A 210 -7.19 17.97 14.73
CA GLU A 210 -6.09 18.92 15.02
C GLU A 210 -4.79 18.19 15.39
N ARG A 211 -4.87 17.12 16.20
CA ARG A 211 -3.72 16.27 16.53
C ARG A 211 -3.11 15.62 15.28
N ILE A 212 -3.94 15.12 14.36
CA ILE A 212 -3.48 14.60 13.06
C ILE A 212 -2.78 15.70 12.25
N ALA A 213 -3.40 16.88 12.12
CA ALA A 213 -2.83 17.98 11.36
C ALA A 213 -1.47 18.44 11.94
N THR A 214 -1.34 18.45 13.27
CA THR A 214 -0.09 18.75 13.96
C THR A 214 0.98 17.70 13.64
N SER A 215 0.65 16.40 13.72
CA SER A 215 1.57 15.33 13.34
C SER A 215 1.97 15.40 11.86
N GLU A 216 1.07 15.77 10.94
CA GLU A 216 1.42 15.97 9.52
C GLU A 216 2.42 17.14 9.35
N ALA A 217 2.27 18.22 10.11
CA ALA A 217 3.20 19.36 10.08
C ALA A 217 4.59 19.00 10.66
N GLU A 218 4.65 18.18 11.71
CA GLU A 218 5.90 17.68 12.25
C GLU A 218 6.60 16.70 11.29
N LEU A 219 5.83 15.83 10.62
CA LEU A 219 6.35 14.95 9.56
C LEU A 219 6.90 15.75 8.37
N GLU A 220 6.19 16.81 7.94
CA GLU A 220 6.67 17.75 6.92
C GLU A 220 8.04 18.30 7.29
N ARG A 221 8.18 18.82 8.52
CA ARG A 221 9.43 19.38 9.03
C ARG A 221 10.53 18.32 9.09
N ALA A 222 10.21 17.12 9.58
CA ALA A 222 11.16 16.02 9.69
C ALA A 222 11.68 15.58 8.32
N PHE A 223 10.79 15.33 7.35
CA PHE A 223 11.19 14.91 6.00
C PHE A 223 11.94 16.00 5.24
N ARG A 224 11.57 17.28 5.41
CA ARG A 224 12.29 18.41 4.80
C ARG A 224 13.73 18.52 5.28
N ASN A 225 13.97 18.20 6.56
CA ASN A 225 15.30 18.22 7.17
C ASN A 225 16.03 16.87 7.09
N ASP A 226 15.44 15.88 6.43
CA ASP A 226 15.91 14.48 6.40
C ASP A 226 16.17 13.86 7.79
N ASP A 227 15.40 14.29 8.79
CA ASP A 227 15.44 13.76 10.16
C ASP A 227 14.58 12.49 10.25
N VAL A 228 15.18 11.37 9.86
CA VAL A 228 14.51 10.05 9.82
C VAL A 228 14.03 9.60 11.18
N GLU A 229 14.79 9.87 12.25
CA GLU A 229 14.43 9.46 13.60
C GLU A 229 13.25 10.27 14.14
N ALA A 230 13.18 11.58 13.86
CA ALA A 230 11.99 12.38 14.18
C ALA A 230 10.78 11.90 13.38
N ALA A 231 10.93 11.64 12.09
CA ALA A 231 9.84 11.12 11.26
C ALA A 231 9.34 9.75 11.75
N LYS A 232 10.25 8.87 12.20
CA LYS A 232 9.91 7.56 12.80
C LYS A 232 9.07 7.74 14.06
N ARG A 233 9.51 8.58 15.00
CA ARG A 233 8.76 8.87 16.25
C ARG A 233 7.39 9.46 15.94
N GLU A 234 7.32 10.42 15.02
CA GLU A 234 6.07 11.06 14.66
C GLU A 234 5.10 10.11 13.96
N ALA A 235 5.59 9.21 13.09
CA ALA A 235 4.77 8.19 12.45
C ALA A 235 4.12 7.23 13.47
N VAL A 236 4.83 6.90 14.56
CA VAL A 236 4.26 6.10 15.65
C VAL A 236 3.17 6.88 16.39
N ARG A 237 3.36 8.19 16.62
CA ARG A 237 2.34 9.05 17.25
C ARG A 237 1.09 9.14 16.39
N LEU A 238 1.28 9.41 15.09
CA LEU A 238 0.22 9.51 14.10
C LEU A 238 -0.62 8.22 14.02
N ARG A 239 -0.01 7.03 14.25
CA ARG A 239 -0.75 5.76 14.32
C ARG A 239 -1.87 5.79 15.37
N TYR A 240 -1.61 6.33 16.56
CA TYR A 240 -2.63 6.43 17.60
C TYR A 240 -3.80 7.34 17.19
N TRP A 241 -3.50 8.50 16.59
CA TRP A 241 -4.53 9.44 16.13
C TRP A 241 -5.35 8.91 14.96
N VAL A 242 -4.72 8.19 14.02
CA VAL A 242 -5.44 7.53 12.93
C VAL A 242 -6.35 6.43 13.47
N ASN A 243 -5.88 5.61 14.43
CA ASN A 243 -6.72 4.58 15.04
C ASN A 243 -7.91 5.19 15.80
N ILE A 244 -7.71 6.32 16.50
CA ILE A 244 -8.82 7.05 17.14
C ILE A 244 -9.80 7.57 16.08
N LYS A 245 -9.30 8.14 14.97
CA LYS A 245 -10.14 8.58 13.86
C LYS A 245 -10.99 7.44 13.29
N GLU A 246 -10.39 6.28 13.06
CA GLU A 246 -11.10 5.09 12.59
C GLU A 246 -12.15 4.62 13.61
N SER A 247 -11.85 4.71 14.90
CA SER A 247 -12.80 4.36 15.97
C SER A 247 -13.99 5.31 16.00
N LEU A 248 -13.74 6.62 15.84
CA LEU A 248 -14.77 7.64 15.72
C LEU A 248 -15.61 7.41 14.46
N ASP A 249 -14.99 7.24 13.29
CA ASP A 249 -15.69 7.06 12.01
C ASP A 249 -16.54 5.78 11.95
N ASN A 250 -16.17 4.74 12.70
CA ASN A 250 -16.89 3.48 12.79
C ASN A 250 -17.81 3.38 14.02
N TRP A 251 -17.94 4.44 14.82
CA TRP A 251 -18.80 4.43 16.00
C TRP A 251 -20.27 4.23 15.63
N GLU A 252 -20.96 3.38 16.38
CA GLU A 252 -22.39 3.15 16.25
C GLU A 252 -23.04 2.97 17.62
N ARG A 253 -24.17 3.65 17.86
CA ARG A 253 -24.93 3.55 19.11
C ARG A 253 -25.21 2.09 19.49
N GLY A 254 -24.77 1.68 20.67
CA GLY A 254 -25.08 0.37 21.25
C GLY A 254 -24.28 -0.80 20.67
N LYS A 255 -23.34 -0.55 19.76
CA LYS A 255 -22.34 -1.56 19.38
C LYS A 255 -21.11 -1.43 20.29
N PRO A 256 -20.57 -2.54 20.81
CA PRO A 256 -19.30 -2.50 21.50
C PRO A 256 -18.20 -2.12 20.50
N ILE A 257 -17.34 -1.19 20.89
CA ILE A 257 -16.23 -0.72 20.06
C ILE A 257 -15.17 -1.83 20.06
N VAL A 258 -14.97 -2.48 18.92
CA VAL A 258 -13.86 -3.44 18.75
C VAL A 258 -12.65 -2.65 18.28
N LEU A 259 -11.73 -2.38 19.20
CA LEU A 259 -10.50 -1.66 18.92
C LEU A 259 -9.39 -2.67 18.60
N GLU A 260 -8.91 -2.67 17.36
CA GLU A 260 -7.71 -3.41 16.99
C GLU A 260 -6.48 -2.72 17.63
N HIS A 261 -5.64 -3.51 18.31
CA HIS A 261 -4.44 -3.06 19.03
C HIS A 261 -3.21 -3.02 18.14
#